data_AF-A0A7Y2EN82-F1
#
_entry.id   AF-A0A7Y2EN82-F1
#
_cell.length_a   1.000
_cell.length_b   1.000
_cell.length_c   1.000
_cell.angle_alpha   90.00
_cell.angle_beta   90.00
_cell.angle_gamma   90.00
#
_symmetry.space_group_name_H-M   'P 1'
#
loop_
_entity.id
_entity.type
_entity.pdbx_description
1 polymer ?
#
loop_
_entity_poly.entity_id
_entity_poly.type
_entity_poly.pdbx_seq_one_letter_code
_entity_poly.pdbx_strand_id
1 'polypeptide(L)'
;MTPAAGQGHGLLLVDAALLLLIVLSAFLVIHSTHRCRALYAQLQGLEFSQWTLQEDYGRLLLEQSTFASHHRVEVAAQRELNMVTPELARIRVVTP
;
A
#
# COMPACT_ATOMS: atom_id res chain seq x y z
N MET A 1 -3.47 72.58 20.02
CA MET A 1 -3.41 71.17 20.49
C MET A 1 -4.44 70.37 19.72
N THR A 2 -4.00 69.57 18.76
CA THR A 2 -4.80 68.88 17.74
C THR A 2 -5.33 67.52 18.23
N PRO A 3 -6.42 67.01 17.64
CA PRO A 3 -7.23 65.92 18.19
C PRO A 3 -6.66 64.54 17.86
N ALA A 4 -6.32 63.76 18.87
CA ALA A 4 -5.86 62.36 18.76
C ALA A 4 -6.99 61.32 18.97
N ALA A 5 -8.26 61.73 18.89
CA ALA A 5 -9.41 60.86 19.21
C ALA A 5 -9.82 59.90 18.06
N GLY A 6 -9.35 60.15 16.82
CA GLY A 6 -9.69 59.33 15.64
C GLY A 6 -8.75 58.13 15.39
N GLN A 7 -7.58 58.09 16.03
CA GLN A 7 -6.53 57.11 15.70
C GLN A 7 -6.68 55.77 16.44
N GLY A 8 -7.28 55.77 17.64
CA GLY A 8 -7.45 54.57 18.46
C GLY A 8 -8.45 53.55 17.92
N HIS A 9 -9.53 54.01 17.26
CA HIS A 9 -10.55 53.11 16.70
C HIS A 9 -10.00 52.27 15.54
N GLY A 10 -9.10 52.82 14.72
CA GLY A 10 -8.46 52.10 13.61
C GLY A 10 -7.54 50.98 14.08
N LEU A 11 -6.74 51.23 15.12
CA LEU A 11 -5.85 50.23 15.73
C LEU A 11 -6.65 49.06 16.34
N LEU A 12 -7.72 49.35 17.08
CA LEU A 12 -8.56 48.30 17.67
C LEU A 12 -9.24 47.41 16.61
N LEU A 13 -9.65 47.99 15.47
CA LEU A 13 -10.20 47.22 14.35
C LEU A 13 -9.16 46.32 13.70
N VAL A 14 -7.91 46.80 13.55
CA VAL A 14 -6.81 46.01 13.02
C VAL A 14 -6.47 44.85 13.96
N ASP A 15 -6.38 45.10 15.27
CA ASP A 15 -6.10 44.07 16.27
C ASP A 15 -7.21 43.01 16.31
N ALA A 16 -8.48 43.45 16.26
CA ALA A 16 -9.64 42.55 16.20
C ALA A 16 -9.64 41.70 14.91
N ALA A 17 -9.31 42.30 13.77
CA ALA A 17 -9.20 41.58 12.51
C ALA A 17 -8.06 40.54 12.55
N LEU A 18 -6.92 40.88 13.15
CA LEU A 18 -5.78 39.98 13.29
C LEU A 18 -6.12 38.80 14.22
N LEU A 19 -6.77 39.06 15.35
CA LEU A 19 -7.28 38.00 16.24
C LEU A 19 -8.26 37.08 15.52
N LEU A 20 -9.20 37.64 14.76
CA LEU A 20 -10.15 36.86 13.98
C LEU A 20 -9.43 35.98 12.95
N LEU A 21 -8.42 36.52 12.27
CA LEU A 21 -7.62 35.78 11.30
C LEU A 21 -6.86 34.61 11.95
N ILE A 22 -6.28 34.82 13.13
CA ILE A 22 -5.58 33.77 13.90
C ILE A 22 -6.57 32.67 14.31
N VAL A 23 -7.74 33.04 14.82
CA VAL A 23 -8.79 32.08 15.22
C VAL A 23 -9.25 31.27 14.00
N LEU A 24 -9.53 31.92 12.88
CA LEU A 24 -9.89 31.27 11.62
C LEU A 24 -8.79 30.30 11.15
N SER A 25 -7.53 30.73 11.21
CA SER A 25 -6.39 29.87 10.87
C SER A 25 -6.31 28.64 11.76
N ALA A 26 -6.48 28.81 13.08
CA ALA A 26 -6.49 27.69 14.02
C ALA A 26 -7.61 26.67 13.69
N PHE A 27 -8.82 27.14 13.43
CA PHE A 27 -9.93 26.27 13.00
C PHE A 27 -9.64 25.57 11.68
N LEU A 28 -9.07 26.27 10.70
CA LEU A 28 -8.73 25.71 9.40
C LEU A 28 -7.68 24.60 9.52
N VAL A 29 -6.65 24.79 10.36
CA VAL A 29 -5.61 23.79 10.63
C VAL A 29 -6.20 22.56 11.32
N ILE A 30 -7.10 22.73 12.30
CA ILE A 30 -7.77 21.63 12.97
C ILE A 30 -8.62 20.84 11.97
N HIS A 31 -9.40 21.54 11.13
CA HIS A 31 -10.21 20.91 10.11
C HIS A 31 -9.38 20.14 9.09
N SER A 32 -8.28 20.75 8.60
CA SER A 32 -7.32 20.12 7.68
C SER A 32 -6.73 18.85 8.30
N THR A 33 -6.34 18.91 9.57
CA THR A 33 -5.80 17.75 10.29
C THR A 33 -6.82 16.61 10.40
N HIS A 34 -8.09 16.92 10.69
CA HIS A 34 -9.13 15.90 10.78
C HIS A 34 -9.38 15.22 9.41
N ARG A 35 -9.44 16.02 8.34
CA ARG A 35 -9.56 15.51 6.96
C ARG A 35 -8.36 14.66 6.56
N CYS A 36 -7.15 15.11 6.90
CA CYS A 36 -5.91 14.39 6.69
C CYS A 36 -5.96 13.00 7.34
N ARG A 37 -6.32 12.92 8.63
CA ARG A 37 -6.46 11.63 9.34
C ARG A 37 -7.46 10.69 8.67
N ALA A 38 -8.61 11.19 8.23
CA ALA A 38 -9.61 10.38 7.54
C ALA A 38 -9.09 9.84 6.20
N LEU A 39 -8.39 10.67 5.43
CA LEU A 39 -7.79 10.27 4.15
C LEU A 39 -6.70 9.22 4.34
N TYR A 40 -5.85 9.39 5.36
CA TYR A 40 -4.83 8.40 5.72
C TYR A 40 -5.44 7.07 6.13
N ALA A 41 -6.51 7.08 6.93
CA ALA A 41 -7.19 5.84 7.31
C ALA A 41 -7.75 5.08 6.10
N GLN A 42 -8.29 5.80 5.10
CA GLN A 42 -8.75 5.20 3.85
C GLN A 42 -7.57 4.60 3.05
N LEU A 43 -6.47 5.35 2.92
CA LEU A 43 -5.27 4.87 2.24
C LEU A 43 -4.74 3.58 2.88
N GLN A 44 -4.61 3.56 4.20
CA GLN A 44 -4.15 2.39 4.96
C GLN A 44 -5.07 1.17 4.73
N GLY A 45 -6.38 1.36 4.61
CA GLY A 45 -7.31 0.27 4.30
C GLY A 45 -7.09 -0.32 2.90
N LEU A 46 -6.83 0.53 1.90
CA LEU A 46 -6.52 0.07 0.54
C LEU A 46 -5.17 -0.65 0.50
N GLU A 47 -4.14 -0.12 1.16
CA GLU A 47 -2.82 -0.74 1.24
C GLU A 47 -2.90 -2.13 1.89
N PHE A 48 -3.65 -2.25 2.99
CA PHE A 48 -3.86 -3.53 3.66
C PHE A 48 -4.52 -4.57 2.74
N SER A 49 -5.52 -4.15 1.96
CA SER A 49 -6.19 -5.01 0.99
C SER A 49 -5.24 -5.46 -0.12
N GLN A 50 -4.40 -4.55 -0.61
CA GLN A 50 -3.36 -4.87 -1.59
C GLN A 50 -2.34 -5.87 -1.04
N TRP A 51 -1.87 -5.69 0.20
CA TRP A 51 -0.90 -6.59 0.82
C TRP A 51 -1.46 -7.99 0.98
N THR A 52 -2.72 -8.11 1.41
CA THR A 52 -3.41 -9.40 1.53
C THR A 52 -3.46 -10.12 0.17
N LEU A 53 -3.85 -9.41 -0.89
CA LEU A 53 -3.87 -9.99 -2.24
C LEU A 53 -2.49 -10.43 -2.72
N GLN A 54 -1.45 -9.68 -2.38
CA GLN A 54 -0.07 -10.00 -2.75
C GLN A 54 0.43 -11.27 -2.04
N GLU A 55 0.05 -11.45 -0.77
CA GLU A 55 0.36 -12.66 -0.01
C GLU A 55 -0.33 -13.88 -0.63
N ASP A 56 -1.63 -13.78 -0.92
CA ASP A 56 -2.41 -14.84 -1.56
C ASP A 56 -1.83 -15.21 -2.93
N TYR A 57 -1.48 -14.20 -3.74
CA TYR A 57 -0.85 -14.41 -5.03
C TYR A 57 0.52 -15.08 -4.91
N GLY A 58 1.33 -14.68 -3.93
CA GLY A 58 2.62 -15.33 -3.64
C GLY A 58 2.45 -16.79 -3.27
N ARG A 59 1.48 -17.11 -2.41
CA ARG A 59 1.10 -18.48 -2.05
C ARG A 59 0.70 -19.29 -3.29
N LEU A 60 -0.16 -18.74 -4.12
CA LEU A 60 -0.62 -19.39 -5.36
C LEU A 60 0.54 -19.63 -6.35
N LEU A 61 1.46 -18.67 -6.46
CA LEU A 61 2.65 -18.80 -7.31
C LEU A 61 3.58 -19.92 -6.81
N LEU A 62 3.73 -20.05 -5.49
CA LEU A 62 4.50 -21.15 -4.89
C LEU A 62 3.85 -22.50 -5.17
N GLU A 63 2.53 -22.61 -4.99
CA GLU A 63 1.75 -23.81 -5.36
C GLU A 63 1.92 -24.15 -6.86
N GLN A 64 1.84 -23.15 -7.73
CA GLN A 64 1.99 -23.36 -9.18
C GLN A 64 3.42 -23.73 -9.55
N SER A 65 4.44 -23.13 -8.93
CA SER A 65 5.85 -23.43 -9.23
C SER A 65 6.24 -24.86 -8.83
N THR A 66 5.63 -25.40 -7.77
CA THR A 66 5.82 -26.81 -7.37
C THR A 66 5.26 -27.77 -8.43
N PHE A 67 4.13 -27.44 -9.06
CA PHE A 67 3.56 -28.26 -10.14
C PHE A 67 4.21 -27.98 -11.51
N ALA A 68 4.59 -26.75 -11.82
CA ALA A 68 5.00 -26.35 -13.17
C ALA A 68 6.37 -26.90 -13.59
N SER A 69 7.33 -27.03 -12.66
CA SER A 69 8.66 -27.58 -12.97
C SER A 69 8.60 -29.09 -13.25
N HIS A 70 7.92 -29.86 -12.38
CA HIS A 70 7.83 -31.32 -12.56
C HIS A 70 6.81 -31.70 -13.64
N HIS A 71 5.60 -31.11 -13.64
CA HIS A 71 4.53 -31.53 -14.55
C HIS A 71 4.83 -31.19 -16.01
N ARG A 72 5.39 -30.01 -16.32
CA ARG A 72 5.74 -29.67 -17.71
C ARG A 72 6.88 -30.53 -18.24
N VAL A 73 7.88 -30.83 -17.41
CA VAL A 73 9.00 -31.70 -17.80
C VAL A 73 8.54 -33.15 -17.96
N GLU A 74 7.69 -33.65 -17.06
CA GLU A 74 7.08 -34.99 -17.16
C GLU A 74 6.25 -35.15 -18.44
N VAL A 75 5.37 -34.19 -18.74
CA VAL A 75 4.52 -34.24 -19.94
C VAL A 75 5.35 -34.13 -21.22
N ALA A 76 6.38 -33.27 -21.25
CA ALA A 76 7.30 -33.18 -22.39
C ALA A 76 8.11 -34.48 -22.55
N ALA A 77 8.62 -35.07 -21.47
CA ALA A 77 9.37 -36.32 -21.48
C ALA A 77 8.50 -37.51 -21.95
N GLN A 78 7.25 -37.59 -21.50
CA GLN A 78 6.34 -38.65 -21.93
C GLN A 78 5.88 -38.46 -23.38
N ARG A 79 5.54 -37.24 -23.80
CA ARG A 79 4.96 -36.99 -25.14
C ARG A 79 5.99 -36.86 -26.25
N GLU A 80 7.09 -36.16 -26.02
CA GLU A 80 8.09 -35.90 -27.06
C GLU A 80 9.18 -36.98 -27.08
N LEU A 81 9.56 -37.49 -25.90
CA LEU A 81 10.65 -38.46 -25.76
C LEU A 81 10.15 -39.90 -25.55
N ASN A 82 8.84 -40.15 -25.50
CA ASN A 82 8.23 -41.45 -25.18
C ASN A 82 8.83 -42.09 -23.91
N MET A 83 9.28 -41.28 -22.96
CA MET A 83 9.84 -41.79 -21.72
C MET A 83 8.74 -42.42 -20.88
N VAL A 84 8.95 -43.67 -20.48
CA VAL A 84 8.10 -44.42 -19.56
C VAL A 84 8.81 -44.58 -18.23
N THR A 85 8.09 -44.44 -17.13
CA THR A 85 8.64 -44.63 -15.79
C THR A 85 9.11 -46.09 -15.65
N PRO A 86 10.41 -46.34 -15.42
CA PRO A 86 10.92 -47.70 -15.37
C PRO A 86 10.46 -48.43 -14.11
N GLU A 87 10.07 -49.69 -14.22
CA GLU A 87 9.79 -50.56 -13.07
C GLU A 87 11.03 -50.75 -12.20
N LEU A 88 10.84 -50.87 -10.87
CA LEU A 88 11.90 -51.03 -9.87
C LEU A 88 12.92 -52.14 -10.22
N ALA A 89 12.49 -53.18 -10.93
CA ALA A 89 13.34 -54.30 -11.34
C ALA A 89 14.43 -53.93 -12.38
N ARG A 90 14.36 -52.74 -13.00
CA ARG A 90 15.28 -52.34 -14.09
C ARG A 90 16.27 -51.24 -13.68
N ILE A 91 16.26 -50.81 -12.43
CA ILE A 91 17.16 -49.76 -11.93
C ILE A 91 18.52 -50.37 -11.58
N ARG A 92 19.57 -49.96 -12.30
CA ARG A 92 20.96 -50.39 -12.04
C ARG A 92 21.81 -49.19 -11.65
N VAL A 93 22.22 -49.13 -10.39
CA VAL A 93 23.09 -48.07 -9.86
C VAL A 93 24.53 -48.39 -10.24
N VAL A 94 25.18 -47.47 -10.93
CA VAL A 94 26.60 -47.56 -11.26
C VAL A 94 27.32 -46.50 -10.43
N THR A 95 28.05 -46.94 -9.41
CA THR A 95 28.98 -46.08 -8.66
C THR A 95 30.21 -45.79 -9.51
N PRO A 96 30.75 -44.56 -9.45
CA PRO A 96 31.86 -44.10 -10.29
C PRO A 96 33.17 -44.87 -10.03
#